data_AF-A0A4W6FXF3-F1
#
_entry.id   AF-A0A4W6FXF3-F1
#
_cell.length_a   1.000
_cell.length_b   1.000
_cell.length_c   1.000
_cell.angle_alpha   90.00
_cell.angle_beta   90.00
_cell.angle_gamma   90.00
#
_symmetry.space_group_name_H-M   'P 1'
#
loop_
_entity.id
_entity.type
_entity.pdbx_description
1 polymer ?
#
loop_
_entity_poly.entity_id
_entity_poly.type
_entity_poly.pdbx_seq_one_letter_code
_entity_poly.pdbx_strand_id
1 'polypeptide(L)' 'MHSKDCVKVAVRVRPFNKVSRDAGSRCVVSMVSSSITIQDPRDSQNRRSFCFDYAYWSHSGH' A
#
# COMPACT_ATOMS: atom_id res chain seq x y z
N MET A 1 7.33 27.84 17.48
CA MET A 1 8.14 27.11 16.48
C MET A 1 7.41 25.79 16.23
N HIS A 2 6.88 25.42 15.08
CA HIS A 2 6.81 25.94 13.71
C HIS A 2 5.38 25.73 13.17
N SER A 3 5.04 26.45 12.11
CA SER A 3 3.73 26.51 11.43
C SER A 3 2.96 25.19 11.38
N LYS A 4 1.71 25.25 11.81
CA LYS A 4 0.75 24.14 11.82
C LYS A 4 0.06 23.94 10.47
N ASP A 5 0.78 24.23 9.39
CA ASP A 5 0.37 24.04 7.99
C ASP A 5 1.44 23.21 7.28
N CYS A 6 1.36 21.90 7.44
CA CYS A 6 2.16 20.95 6.69
C CYS A 6 1.21 19.99 5.96
N VAL A 7 1.46 19.79 4.67
CA VAL A 7 0.73 18.78 3.88
C VAL A 7 1.12 17.41 4.42
N LYS A 8 0.12 16.64 4.86
CA LYS A 8 0.29 15.24 5.22
C LYS A 8 -0.27 14.35 4.12
N VAL A 9 0.44 13.27 3.82
CA VAL A 9 0.07 12.31 2.78
C VAL A 9 -0.24 10.97 3.43
N ALA A 10 -1.38 10.40 3.05
CA ALA A 10 -1.82 9.09 3.50
C ALA A 10 -2.10 8.17 2.32
N VAL A 11 -1.87 6.88 2.54
CA VAL A 11 -2.19 5.81 1.58
C VAL A 11 -2.97 4.69 2.25
N ARG A 12 -3.86 4.04 1.49
CA ARG A 12 -4.67 2.92 1.97
C ARG A 12 -4.68 1.78 0.97
N VAL A 13 -4.34 0.58 1.41
CA VAL A 13 -4.47 -0.64 0.63
C VAL A 13 -5.86 -1.24 0.88
N ARG A 14 -6.72 -1.22 -0.14
CA ARG A 14 -8.09 -1.76 -0.07
C ARG A 14 -8.14 -3.28 -0.33
N PRO A 15 -9.18 -4.00 0.13
CA PRO A 15 -9.44 -5.36 -0.31
C PRO A 15 -9.60 -5.46 -1.83
N PHE A 16 -9.45 -6.68 -2.34
CA PHE A 16 -9.87 -6.99 -3.69
C PHE A 16 -11.37 -6.73 -3.87
N ASN A 17 -11.72 -6.17 -5.02
CA ASN A 17 -13.12 -6.13 -5.44
C ASN A 17 -13.53 -7.53 -5.95
N LYS A 18 -14.83 -7.77 -6.14
CA LYS A 18 -15.35 -9.04 -6.64
C LYS A 18 -14.63 -9.52 -7.90
N VAL A 19 -14.43 -8.63 -8.88
CA VAL A 19 -13.79 -8.97 -10.16
C VAL A 19 -12.34 -9.45 -9.97
N SER A 20 -11.52 -8.70 -9.24
CA SER A 20 -10.10 -9.07 -9.02
C SER A 20 -9.96 -10.34 -8.19
N ARG A 21 -10.84 -10.55 -7.21
CA ARG A 21 -10.90 -11.80 -6.45
C ARG A 21 -11.30 -12.98 -7.34
N ASP A 22 -12.37 -12.83 -8.11
CA ASP A 22 -12.91 -13.89 -8.96
C ASP A 22 -11.93 -14.24 -10.11
N ALA A 23 -11.09 -13.28 -10.54
CA ALA A 23 -10.00 -13.49 -11.49
C ALA A 23 -8.71 -14.07 -10.87
N GLY A 24 -8.68 -14.37 -9.56
CA GLY A 24 -7.50 -14.91 -8.89
C GLY A 24 -6.30 -13.94 -8.83
N SER A 25 -6.56 -12.63 -8.77
CA SER A 25 -5.49 -11.62 -8.73
C SER A 25 -4.64 -11.75 -7.47
N ARG A 26 -3.32 -11.57 -7.62
CA ARG A 26 -2.36 -11.57 -6.51
C ARG A 26 -2.15 -10.16 -5.95
N CYS A 27 -2.01 -10.04 -4.63
CA CYS A 27 -1.63 -8.78 -4.02
C CYS A 27 -0.14 -8.52 -4.25
N VAL A 28 0.16 -7.36 -4.83
CA VAL A 28 1.54 -6.92 -5.16
C VAL A 28 2.06 -5.86 -4.19
N VAL A 29 1.27 -5.53 -3.18
CA VAL A 29 1.57 -4.48 -2.20
C VAL A 29 1.83 -5.14 -0.85
N SER A 30 2.85 -4.67 -0.14
CA SER A 30 3.13 -5.02 1.25
C SER A 30 3.35 -3.76 2.07
N MET A 31 3.13 -3.83 3.38
CA MET A 31 3.22 -2.68 4.29
C MET A 31 4.05 -3.07 5.52
N VAL A 32 4.97 -2.19 5.91
CA VAL A 32 5.72 -2.27 7.17
C VAL A 32 5.70 -0.89 7.82
N SER A 33 5.01 -0.77 8.96
CA SER A 33 4.76 0.54 9.59
C SER A 33 4.13 1.52 8.59
N SER A 34 4.71 2.71 8.39
CA SER A 34 4.26 3.70 7.40
C SER A 34 4.87 3.54 5.99
N SER A 35 5.60 2.45 5.75
CA SER A 35 6.22 2.15 4.45
C SER A 35 5.37 1.18 3.63
N ILE A 36 5.16 1.51 2.36
CA ILE A 36 4.49 0.67 1.37
C ILE A 36 5.50 0.21 0.33
N THR A 37 5.56 -1.10 0.08
CA THR A 37 6.37 -1.68 -1.00
C THR A 37 5.46 -2.27 -2.07
N ILE A 38 5.68 -1.85 -3.32
CA ILE A 38 5.06 -2.44 -4.51
C ILE A 38 6.10 -3.32 -5.21
N GLN A 39 5.73 -4.57 -5.51
CA GLN A 39 6.59 -5.55 -6.18
C GLN A 39 6.04 -5.87 -7.57
N ASP A 40 6.88 -5.85 -8.62
CA ASP A 40 6.45 -6.32 -9.94
C ASP A 40 6.16 -7.84 -9.85
N PRO A 41 4.95 -8.31 -10.24
CA PRO A 41 4.64 -9.73 -10.21
C PRO A 41 5.49 -10.57 -11.20
N ARG A 42 6.12 -9.94 -12.19
CA ARG A 42 6.98 -10.57 -13.21
C ARG A 42 8.47 -10.56 -12.84
N ASP A 43 8.87 -9.63 -11.96
CA ASP A 43 10.26 -9.48 -11.53
C ASP A 43 10.32 -9.24 -10.02
N SER A 44 10.68 -10.29 -9.29
CA SER A 44 10.77 -10.26 -7.83
C SER A 44 11.82 -9.28 -7.27
N GLN A 45 12.83 -8.91 -8.08
CA GLN A 45 13.89 -7.98 -7.69
C GLN A 45 13.46 -6.51 -7.86
N ASN A 46 12.44 -6.25 -8.70
CA ASN A 46 11.91 -4.93 -8.92
C ASN A 46 10.89 -4.55 -7.84
N ARG A 47 11.43 -4.04 -6.72
CA ARG A 47 10.65 -3.58 -5.57
C ARG A 47 10.82 -2.08 -5.41
N ARG A 48 9.70 -1.36 -5.24
CA ARG A 48 9.70 0.08 -4.98
C ARG A 48 9.04 0.35 -3.64
N SER A 49 9.78 0.99 -2.74
CA SER A 49 9.31 1.35 -1.41
C SER A 49 9.05 2.85 -1.32
N PHE A 50 7.95 3.19 -0.66
CA PHE A 50 7.47 4.56 -0.47
C PHE A 50 7.12 4.76 1.00
N CYS A 51 7.51 5.90 1.57
CA CYS A 51 7.18 6.26 2.94
C CYS A 51 6.17 7.41 2.95
N PHE A 52 5.20 7.32 3.84
CA PHE A 52 4.12 8.30 4.00
C PHE A 52 3.98 8.71 5.46
N ASP A 53 3.23 9.78 5.73
CA ASP A 53 2.87 10.14 7.11
C ASP A 53 1.96 9.07 7.72
N TYR A 54 1.06 8.51 6.89
CA TYR A 54 0.15 7.43 7.28
C TYR A 54 0.03 6.37 6.18
N ALA A 55 0.09 5.10 6.57
CA ALA A 55 -0.24 3.98 5.71
C ALA A 55 -1.28 3.11 6.41
N TYR A 56 -2.34 2.73 5.68
CA TYR A 56 -3.45 1.95 6.21
C TYR A 56 -3.58 0.64 5.44
N TRP A 57 -3.47 -0.48 6.16
CA TRP A 57 -3.73 -1.81 5.60
C TRP A 57 -5.16 -2.22 5.90
N SER A 58 -6.01 -2.27 4.87
CA SER A 58 -7.37 -2.80 4.97
C SER A 58 -7.56 -4.04 4.09
N HIS A 59 -6.47 -4.64 3.60
CA HIS A 59 -6.54 -5.66 2.55
C HIS A 59 -6.90 -7.06 3.08
N SER A 60 -6.33 -7.45 4.22
CA SER A 60 -6.75 -8.63 4.97
C SER A 60 -7.83 -8.19 5.94
N GLY A 61 -9.10 -8.38 5.57
CA GLY A 61 -10.21 -8.16 6.49
C GLY A 61 -9.97 -8.96 7.78
N HIS A 62 -10.06 -8.29 8.91
CA HIS A 62 -10.35 -8.97 10.17
C HIS A 62 -11.84 -9.33 10.21
#